data_AF-A0A3D9L4Q4-F1
#
_entry.id   AF-A0A3D9L4Q4-F1
#
_cell.length_a   1.000
_cell.length_b   1.000
_cell.length_c   1.000
_cell.angle_alpha   90.00
_cell.angle_beta   90.00
_cell.angle_gamma   90.00
#
_symmetry.space_group_name_H-M   'P 1'
#
loop_
_entity.id
_entity.type
_entity.pdbx_description
1 polymer ?
#
loop_
_entity_poly.entity_id
_entity_poly.type
_entity_poly.pdbx_seq_one_letter_code
_entity_poly.pdbx_strand_id
1 'polypeptide(L)'
;MKRTAVLIFLSLSTISTLFAQTSIEEEYDLLTEHWLEASDVLKTYDGLGLLCNDAKFRNNTLEILSLIHHYDSVLLDLMKDPTVELEISSHEYRKTMKELQQFEAEYGVKSFVSFLKESCLSRRDLERNKEELQKASGMYSYDGQRLVLETKLGKFLKHIDKKVVSIDKHIHHIHPDQVKEVKLLSENHPN
;
A
#
# COMPACT_ATOMS: atom_id res chain seq x y z
N MET A 1 -53.31 -17.78 -49.84
CA MET A 1 -52.35 -16.73 -49.42
C MET A 1 -51.97 -16.99 -47.96
N LYS A 2 -50.73 -17.40 -47.72
CA LYS A 2 -50.21 -17.76 -46.39
C LYS A 2 -49.76 -16.49 -45.66
N ARG A 3 -50.25 -16.26 -44.44
CA ARG A 3 -49.74 -15.22 -43.54
C ARG A 3 -48.86 -15.90 -42.49
N THR A 4 -47.57 -15.67 -42.60
CA THR A 4 -46.49 -16.19 -41.77
C THR A 4 -46.53 -15.50 -40.39
N ALA A 5 -46.60 -16.27 -39.31
CA ALA A 5 -46.42 -15.77 -37.96
C ALA A 5 -44.92 -15.56 -37.69
N VAL A 6 -44.54 -14.37 -37.23
CA VAL A 6 -43.17 -14.05 -36.80
C VAL A 6 -43.10 -14.24 -35.29
N LEU A 7 -42.38 -15.28 -34.86
CA LEU A 7 -42.00 -15.51 -33.47
C LEU A 7 -40.76 -14.66 -33.17
N ILE A 8 -40.92 -13.63 -32.33
CA ILE A 8 -39.82 -12.83 -31.81
C ILE A 8 -39.21 -13.61 -30.64
N PHE A 9 -38.08 -14.26 -30.87
CA PHE A 9 -37.23 -14.82 -29.81
C PHE A 9 -36.48 -13.66 -29.13
N LEU A 10 -36.95 -13.25 -27.95
CA LEU A 10 -36.19 -12.44 -27.01
C LEU A 10 -35.10 -13.32 -26.39
N SER A 11 -33.90 -13.28 -26.95
CA SER A 11 -32.71 -13.82 -26.28
C SER A 11 -32.37 -12.90 -25.10
N LEU A 12 -32.77 -13.31 -23.89
CA LEU A 12 -32.17 -12.80 -22.66
C LEU A 12 -30.69 -13.20 -22.67
N SER A 13 -29.83 -12.29 -23.10
CA SER A 13 -28.40 -12.39 -22.83
C SER A 13 -28.21 -12.09 -21.34
N THR A 14 -28.12 -13.15 -20.53
CA THR A 14 -27.58 -13.06 -19.18
C THR A 14 -26.11 -12.66 -19.31
N ILE A 15 -25.82 -11.39 -19.07
CA ILE A 15 -24.46 -10.94 -18.81
C ILE A 15 -24.12 -11.50 -17.43
N SER A 16 -23.55 -12.70 -17.40
CA SER A 16 -22.83 -13.17 -16.24
C SER A 16 -21.57 -12.31 -16.14
N THR A 17 -21.60 -11.28 -15.30
CA THR A 17 -20.39 -10.66 -14.79
C THR A 17 -19.64 -11.73 -14.00
N LEU A 18 -18.71 -12.42 -14.65
CA LEU A 18 -17.60 -13.08 -13.98
C LEU A 18 -16.80 -11.92 -13.34
N PHE A 19 -17.08 -11.63 -12.08
CA PHE A 19 -16.07 -10.99 -11.24
C PHE A 19 -14.98 -12.03 -11.08
N ALA A 20 -13.88 -11.89 -11.82
CA ALA A 20 -12.66 -12.59 -11.48
C ALA A 20 -12.31 -12.13 -10.07
N GLN A 21 -12.40 -13.05 -9.10
CA GLN A 21 -11.91 -12.80 -7.76
C GLN A 21 -10.38 -12.78 -7.89
N THR A 22 -9.80 -11.57 -7.95
CA THR A 22 -8.34 -11.38 -7.97
C THR A 22 -7.76 -12.03 -6.72
N SER A 23 -6.64 -12.73 -6.87
CA SER A 23 -6.01 -13.45 -5.78
C SER A 23 -5.29 -12.49 -4.82
N ILE A 24 -5.05 -12.91 -3.57
CA ILE A 24 -4.29 -12.11 -2.59
C ILE A 24 -2.86 -11.88 -3.11
N GLU A 25 -2.24 -12.89 -3.73
CA GLU A 25 -0.93 -12.77 -4.38
C GLU A 25 -0.94 -11.66 -5.44
N GLU A 26 -1.87 -11.72 -6.41
CA GLU A 26 -1.95 -10.76 -7.51
C GLU A 26 -2.22 -9.33 -7.03
N GLU A 27 -3.11 -9.16 -6.05
CA GLU A 27 -3.42 -7.84 -5.52
C GLU A 27 -2.24 -7.26 -4.73
N TYR A 28 -1.53 -8.08 -3.95
CA TYR A 28 -0.36 -7.60 -3.20
C TYR A 28 0.82 -7.25 -4.11
N ASP A 29 1.03 -8.00 -5.21
CA ASP A 29 2.00 -7.68 -6.26
C ASP A 29 1.74 -6.28 -6.83
N LEU A 30 0.48 -6.00 -7.21
CA LEU A 30 0.06 -4.71 -7.76
C LEU A 30 0.22 -3.57 -6.74
N LEU A 31 -0.14 -3.81 -5.48
CA LEU A 31 0.04 -2.83 -4.41
C LEU A 31 1.51 -2.56 -4.14
N THR A 32 2.37 -3.58 -4.20
CA THR A 32 3.81 -3.44 -4.05
C THR A 32 4.40 -2.59 -5.17
N GLU A 33 4.01 -2.83 -6.42
CA GLU A 33 4.42 -2.00 -7.57
C GLU A 33 4.00 -0.55 -7.38
N HIS A 34 2.71 -0.29 -7.16
CA HIS A 34 2.19 1.07 -6.96
C HIS A 34 2.82 1.78 -5.76
N TRP A 35 3.11 1.05 -4.67
CA TRP A 35 3.80 1.61 -3.52
C TRP A 35 5.21 2.06 -3.89
N LEU A 36 5.98 1.21 -4.58
CA LEU A 36 7.36 1.52 -4.97
C LEU A 36 7.42 2.74 -5.92
N GLU A 37 6.47 2.85 -6.85
CA GLU A 37 6.34 4.02 -7.73
C GLU A 37 6.04 5.30 -6.93
N ALA A 38 5.03 5.26 -6.06
CA ALA A 38 4.66 6.41 -5.23
C ALA A 38 5.81 6.81 -4.27
N SER A 39 6.48 5.81 -3.70
CA SER A 39 7.63 5.96 -2.80
C SER A 39 8.80 6.64 -3.52
N ASP A 40 9.14 6.23 -4.75
CA ASP A 40 10.25 6.82 -5.50
C ASP A 40 10.04 8.32 -5.74
N VAL A 41 8.82 8.72 -6.11
CA VAL A 41 8.44 10.13 -6.23
C VAL A 41 8.57 10.85 -4.88
N LEU A 42 7.99 10.27 -3.82
CA LEU A 42 7.86 10.93 -2.51
C LEU A 42 9.21 11.14 -1.79
N LYS A 43 10.25 10.39 -2.14
CA LYS A 43 11.61 10.54 -1.56
C LYS A 43 12.26 11.88 -1.90
N THR A 44 11.76 12.59 -2.90
CA THR A 44 12.31 13.88 -3.37
C THR A 44 11.62 15.06 -2.71
N TYR A 45 12.30 16.21 -2.67
CA TYR A 45 11.74 17.45 -2.12
C TYR A 45 10.52 17.93 -2.91
N ASP A 46 10.56 17.74 -4.22
CA ASP A 46 9.49 18.14 -5.13
C ASP A 46 8.30 17.16 -5.02
N GLY A 47 8.57 15.86 -4.91
CA GLY A 47 7.54 14.85 -4.63
C GLY A 47 6.87 15.02 -3.27
N LEU A 48 7.62 15.39 -2.22
CA LEU A 48 7.02 15.85 -0.97
C LEU A 48 6.13 17.08 -1.21
N GLY A 49 6.58 18.02 -2.06
CA GLY A 49 5.78 19.15 -2.48
C GLY A 49 4.45 18.76 -3.13
N LEU A 50 4.45 17.76 -4.01
CA LEU A 50 3.22 17.20 -4.59
C LEU A 50 2.31 16.64 -3.50
N LEU A 51 2.83 15.80 -2.61
CA LEU A 51 2.05 15.23 -1.50
C LEU A 51 1.42 16.29 -0.59
N CYS A 52 2.16 17.35 -0.25
CA CYS A 52 1.64 18.38 0.64
C CYS A 52 0.53 19.23 0.00
N ASN A 53 0.53 19.39 -1.33
CA ASN A 53 -0.34 20.36 -2.02
C ASN A 53 -1.40 19.71 -2.92
N ASP A 54 -1.20 18.46 -3.35
CA ASP A 54 -2.13 17.69 -4.17
C ASP A 54 -2.87 16.67 -3.32
N ALA A 55 -4.17 16.89 -3.15
CA ALA A 55 -5.03 15.99 -2.38
C ALA A 55 -5.19 14.61 -3.04
N LYS A 56 -5.18 14.53 -4.37
CA LYS A 56 -5.32 13.28 -5.10
C LYS A 56 -4.07 12.42 -4.90
N PHE A 57 -2.88 12.98 -5.14
CA PHE A 57 -1.64 12.24 -4.93
C PHE A 57 -1.52 11.76 -3.48
N ARG A 58 -1.79 12.64 -2.51
CA ARG A 58 -1.78 12.30 -1.09
C ARG A 58 -2.76 11.18 -0.74
N ASN A 59 -4.00 11.26 -1.19
CA ASN A 59 -5.02 10.26 -0.88
C ASN A 59 -4.67 8.91 -1.50
N ASN A 60 -4.22 8.90 -2.76
CA ASN A 60 -3.80 7.67 -3.44
C ASN A 60 -2.62 7.00 -2.71
N THR A 61 -1.59 7.75 -2.30
CA THR A 61 -0.45 7.18 -1.55
C THR A 61 -0.89 6.59 -0.21
N LEU A 62 -1.81 7.25 0.50
CA LEU A 62 -2.35 6.76 1.76
C LEU A 62 -3.23 5.51 1.58
N GLU A 63 -4.02 5.47 0.50
CA GLU A 63 -4.87 4.34 0.15
C GLU A 63 -4.05 3.10 -0.17
N ILE A 64 -3.01 3.22 -1.01
CA ILE A 64 -2.08 2.10 -1.31
C ILE A 64 -1.52 1.52 -0.02
N LEU A 65 -0.94 2.35 0.84
CA LEU A 65 -0.36 1.88 2.10
C LEU A 65 -1.42 1.27 3.04
N SER A 66 -2.64 1.85 3.06
CA SER A 66 -3.75 1.30 3.84
C SER A 66 -4.21 -0.06 3.33
N LEU A 67 -4.21 -0.29 2.02
CA LEU A 67 -4.57 -1.58 1.42
C LEU A 67 -3.48 -2.63 1.68
N ILE A 68 -2.20 -2.25 1.62
CA ILE A 68 -1.10 -3.13 2.03
C ILE A 68 -1.30 -3.61 3.48
N HIS A 69 -1.52 -2.68 4.43
CA HIS A 69 -1.76 -3.04 5.83
C HIS A 69 -3.06 -3.84 6.05
N HIS A 70 -4.06 -3.64 5.19
CA HIS A 70 -5.26 -4.47 5.20
C HIS A 70 -4.92 -5.92 4.84
N TYR A 71 -4.20 -6.16 3.75
CA TYR A 71 -3.78 -7.50 3.36
C TYR A 71 -2.80 -8.13 4.37
N ASP A 72 -1.91 -7.35 4.96
CA ASP A 72 -1.05 -7.81 6.06
C ASP A 72 -1.87 -8.32 7.24
N SER A 73 -2.98 -7.65 7.57
CA SER A 73 -3.92 -8.10 8.60
C SER A 73 -4.65 -9.38 8.21
N VAL A 74 -5.11 -9.49 6.96
CA VAL A 74 -5.75 -10.72 6.43
C VAL A 74 -4.79 -11.90 6.51
N LEU A 75 -3.51 -11.70 6.14
CA LEU A 75 -2.47 -12.73 6.24
C LEU A 75 -2.18 -13.11 7.69
N LEU A 76 -2.11 -12.15 8.60
CA LEU A 76 -1.94 -12.42 10.03
C LEU A 76 -3.09 -13.26 10.59
N ASP A 77 -4.32 -13.00 10.16
CA ASP A 77 -5.49 -13.77 10.60
C ASP A 77 -5.46 -15.18 10.00
N LEU A 78 -5.17 -15.31 8.71
CA LEU A 78 -4.98 -16.59 8.03
C LEU A 78 -3.93 -17.46 8.72
N MET A 79 -2.76 -16.89 9.02
CA MET A 79 -1.66 -17.61 9.67
C MET A 79 -2.00 -18.02 11.11
N LYS A 80 -2.91 -17.32 11.79
CA LYS A 80 -3.33 -17.66 13.16
C LYS A 80 -4.49 -18.65 13.20
N ASP A 81 -5.17 -18.89 12.08
CA ASP A 81 -6.32 -19.76 12.03
C ASP A 81 -5.90 -21.23 12.20
N PRO A 82 -6.29 -21.92 13.29
CA PRO A 82 -5.93 -23.32 13.51
C PRO A 82 -6.64 -24.30 12.57
N THR A 83 -7.61 -23.83 11.79
CA THR A 83 -8.34 -24.64 10.81
C THR A 83 -7.66 -24.63 9.44
N VAL A 84 -6.68 -23.74 9.24
CA VAL A 84 -5.93 -23.60 8.00
C VAL A 84 -4.59 -24.32 8.13
N GLU A 85 -4.32 -25.24 7.20
CA GLU A 85 -3.01 -25.89 7.07
C GLU A 85 -2.20 -25.15 6.00
N LEU A 86 -1.17 -24.43 6.44
CA LEU A 86 -0.20 -23.78 5.55
C LEU A 86 1.00 -24.70 5.34
N GLU A 87 1.36 -24.97 4.09
CA GLU A 87 2.53 -25.76 3.72
C GLU A 87 3.84 -24.95 3.84
N ILE A 88 4.12 -24.40 5.03
CA ILE A 88 5.31 -23.59 5.31
C ILE A 88 6.12 -24.11 6.49
N SER A 89 7.43 -23.92 6.44
CA SER A 89 8.30 -24.30 7.55
C SER A 89 8.02 -23.47 8.81
N SER A 90 8.20 -24.05 10.00
CA SER A 90 8.06 -23.31 11.27
C SER A 90 8.96 -22.07 11.35
N HIS A 91 10.13 -22.10 10.69
CA HIS A 91 11.03 -20.95 10.60
C HIS A 91 10.40 -19.81 9.80
N GLU A 92 9.94 -20.10 8.57
CA GLU A 92 9.32 -19.10 7.70
C GLU A 92 7.99 -18.58 8.27
N TYR A 93 7.19 -19.44 8.92
CA TYR A 93 6.00 -19.03 9.66
C TYR A 93 6.35 -17.95 10.70
N ARG A 94 7.31 -18.23 11.58
CA ARG A 94 7.69 -17.30 12.67
C ARG A 94 8.29 -16.01 12.14
N LYS A 95 9.09 -16.10 11.08
CA LYS A 95 9.71 -14.96 10.43
C LYS A 95 8.63 -14.04 9.82
N THR A 96 7.73 -14.60 9.02
CA THR A 96 6.66 -13.82 8.38
C THR A 96 5.77 -13.14 9.41
N MET A 97 5.30 -13.90 10.43
CA MET A 97 4.49 -13.35 11.52
C MET A 97 5.17 -12.17 12.22
N LYS A 98 6.46 -12.29 12.50
CA LYS A 98 7.24 -11.22 13.12
C LYS A 98 7.37 -10.01 12.20
N GLU A 99 7.61 -10.22 10.91
CA GLU A 99 7.77 -9.14 9.95
C GLU A 99 6.47 -8.35 9.75
N LEU A 100 5.34 -9.03 9.59
CA LEU A 100 4.00 -8.42 9.52
C LEU A 100 3.71 -7.58 10.77
N GLN A 101 3.89 -8.17 11.96
CA GLN A 101 3.65 -7.46 13.23
C GLN A 101 4.56 -6.23 13.41
N GLN A 102 5.84 -6.34 13.05
CA GLN A 102 6.77 -5.21 13.12
C GLN A 102 6.39 -4.11 12.14
N PHE A 103 5.96 -4.48 10.93
CA PHE A 103 5.59 -3.52 9.91
C PHE A 103 4.35 -2.70 10.34
N GLU A 104 3.32 -3.37 10.86
CA GLU A 104 2.15 -2.72 11.47
C GLU A 104 2.53 -1.77 12.62
N ALA A 105 3.39 -2.23 13.54
CA ALA A 105 3.74 -1.48 14.74
C ALA A 105 4.61 -0.25 14.46
N GLU A 106 5.60 -0.37 13.57
CA GLU A 106 6.59 0.67 13.32
C GLU A 106 6.17 1.61 12.17
N TYR A 107 5.54 1.07 11.14
CA TYR A 107 5.29 1.76 9.86
C TYR A 107 3.81 1.79 9.46
N GLY A 108 2.89 1.48 10.37
CA GLY A 108 1.45 1.60 10.14
C GLY A 108 1.02 2.99 9.64
N VAL A 109 -0.16 3.05 9.02
CA VAL A 109 -0.72 4.28 8.39
C VAL A 109 -0.63 5.51 9.29
N LYS A 110 -0.84 5.36 10.61
CA LYS A 110 -0.75 6.48 11.57
C LYS A 110 0.66 7.06 11.69
N SER A 111 1.69 6.22 11.78
CA SER A 111 3.08 6.68 11.88
C SER A 111 3.51 7.34 10.57
N PHE A 112 3.11 6.75 9.44
CA PHE A 112 3.30 7.32 8.11
C PHE A 112 2.67 8.72 7.98
N VAL A 113 1.40 8.88 8.33
CA VAL A 113 0.70 10.18 8.31
C VAL A 113 1.39 11.20 9.22
N SER A 114 1.83 10.80 10.41
CA SER A 114 2.54 11.71 11.32
C SER A 114 3.84 12.20 10.71
N PHE A 115 4.65 11.29 10.18
CA PHE A 115 5.92 11.61 9.52
C PHE A 115 5.74 12.56 8.33
N LEU A 116 4.71 12.33 7.50
CA LEU A 116 4.41 13.20 6.36
C LEU A 116 3.95 14.59 6.78
N LYS A 117 3.13 14.70 7.82
CA LYS A 117 2.72 16.00 8.37
C LYS A 117 3.93 16.82 8.82
N GLU A 118 4.82 16.21 9.60
CA GLU A 118 6.06 16.86 10.05
C GLU A 118 6.96 17.25 8.88
N SER A 119 7.07 16.40 7.86
CA SER A 119 7.84 16.66 6.65
C SER A 119 7.25 17.84 5.86
N CYS A 120 5.92 17.91 5.71
CA CYS A 120 5.23 19.03 5.06
C CYS A 120 5.41 20.35 5.83
N LEU A 121 5.35 20.31 7.17
CA LEU A 121 5.63 21.47 8.01
C LEU A 121 7.08 21.95 7.81
N SER A 122 8.04 21.03 7.83
CA SER A 122 9.46 21.31 7.59
C SER A 122 9.68 21.97 6.22
N ARG A 123 9.08 21.41 5.16
CA ARG A 123 9.13 21.98 3.81
C ARG A 123 8.55 23.39 3.77
N ARG A 124 7.37 23.60 4.37
CA ARG A 124 6.73 24.93 4.41
C ARG A 124 7.62 25.96 5.11
N ASP A 125 8.26 25.58 6.21
CA ASP A 125 9.16 26.47 6.95
C ASP A 125 10.43 26.79 6.14
N LEU A 126 10.96 25.84 5.34
CA LEU A 126 12.06 26.09 4.41
C LEU A 126 11.67 27.07 3.31
N GLU A 127 10.50 26.90 2.70
CA GLU A 127 10.01 27.81 1.66
C GLU A 127 9.76 29.22 2.21
N ARG A 128 9.21 29.34 3.42
CA ARG A 128 8.95 30.64 4.05
C ARG A 128 10.25 31.42 4.30
N ASN A 129 11.32 30.74 4.68
CA ASN A 129 12.59 31.36 5.06
C ASN A 129 13.63 31.36 3.93
N LYS A 130 13.23 31.03 2.69
CA LYS A 130 14.13 30.76 1.57
C LYS A 130 15.17 31.85 1.33
N GLU A 131 14.78 33.11 1.31
CA GLU A 131 15.69 34.24 1.03
C GLU A 131 16.79 34.39 2.09
N GLU A 132 16.48 34.12 3.36
CA GLU A 132 17.46 34.13 4.44
C GLU A 132 18.38 32.92 4.32
N LEU A 133 17.81 31.74 4.10
CA LEU A 133 18.55 30.48 3.98
C LEU A 133 19.47 30.45 2.76
N GLN A 134 19.16 31.18 1.69
CA GLN A 134 20.06 31.33 0.54
C GLN A 134 21.35 32.11 0.85
N LYS A 135 21.37 32.90 1.94
CA LYS A 135 22.56 33.61 2.41
C LYS A 135 23.44 32.75 3.34
N ALA A 136 22.88 31.67 3.89
CA ALA A 136 23.62 30.71 4.71
C ALA A 136 24.45 29.76 3.83
N SER A 137 25.37 29.02 4.45
CA SER A 137 26.30 28.10 3.77
C SER A 137 26.23 26.68 4.33
N GLY A 138 26.61 25.70 3.51
CA GLY A 138 26.66 24.29 3.90
C GLY A 138 25.29 23.72 4.28
N MET A 139 25.22 22.92 5.34
CA MET A 139 23.98 22.26 5.79
C MET A 139 22.89 23.23 6.28
N TYR A 140 23.25 24.46 6.60
CA TYR A 140 22.29 25.49 7.03
C TYR A 140 21.70 26.29 5.87
N SER A 141 22.27 26.18 4.67
CA SER A 141 21.71 26.82 3.48
C SER A 141 20.37 26.19 3.08
N TYR A 142 19.63 26.89 2.22
CA TYR A 142 18.37 26.36 1.67
C TYR A 142 18.58 24.98 1.03
N ASP A 143 19.58 24.84 0.16
CA ASP A 143 19.87 23.56 -0.51
C ASP A 143 20.38 22.49 0.47
N GLY A 144 21.18 22.89 1.47
CA GLY A 144 21.64 21.99 2.53
C GLY A 144 20.48 21.40 3.34
N GLN A 145 19.50 22.24 3.71
CA GLN A 145 18.35 21.79 4.47
C GLN A 145 17.34 21.00 3.61
N ARG A 146 17.20 21.33 2.32
CA ARG A 146 16.46 20.49 1.35
C ARG A 146 17.01 19.09 1.30
N LEU A 147 18.34 18.96 1.15
CA LEU A 147 19.02 17.66 1.10
C LEU A 147 18.84 16.88 2.41
N VAL A 148 18.88 17.55 3.57
CA VAL A 148 18.62 16.91 4.87
C VAL A 148 17.19 16.37 4.93
N LEU A 149 16.19 17.12 4.45
CA LEU A 149 14.80 16.68 4.41
C LEU A 149 14.63 15.48 3.46
N GLU A 150 15.16 15.55 2.24
CA GLU A 150 15.17 14.44 1.28
C GLU A 150 15.85 13.19 1.85
N THR A 151 16.97 13.35 2.55
CA THR A 151 17.67 12.22 3.19
C THR A 151 16.80 11.55 4.26
N LYS A 152 16.04 12.34 5.04
CA LYS A 152 15.11 11.81 6.04
C LYS A 152 13.94 11.07 5.38
N LEU A 153 13.31 11.67 4.36
CA LEU A 153 12.26 11.03 3.56
C LEU A 153 12.76 9.72 2.96
N GLY A 154 13.90 9.78 2.27
CA GLY A 154 14.59 8.67 1.64
C GLY A 154 14.82 7.49 2.59
N LYS A 155 15.31 7.76 3.80
CA LYS A 155 15.53 6.72 4.80
C LYS A 155 14.22 6.09 5.26
N PHE A 156 13.24 6.90 5.64
CA PHE A 156 11.96 6.41 6.14
C PHE A 156 11.23 5.57 5.10
N LEU A 157 11.10 6.07 3.87
CA LEU A 157 10.43 5.36 2.78
C LEU A 157 11.17 4.08 2.38
N LYS A 158 12.51 4.10 2.35
CA LYS A 158 13.30 2.90 2.07
C LYS A 158 13.10 1.79 3.12
N HIS A 159 12.74 2.12 4.35
CA HIS A 159 12.40 1.11 5.35
C HIS A 159 11.05 0.47 5.04
N ILE A 160 10.06 1.26 4.63
CA ILE A 160 8.74 0.76 4.20
C ILE A 160 8.89 -0.11 2.95
N ASP A 161 9.56 0.38 1.90
CA ASP A 161 9.79 -0.37 0.65
C ASP A 161 10.36 -1.78 0.92
N LYS A 162 11.36 -1.86 1.80
CA LYS A 162 11.99 -3.13 2.16
C LYS A 162 11.03 -4.07 2.86
N LYS A 163 10.11 -3.55 3.67
CA LYS A 163 9.11 -4.36 4.38
C LYS A 163 8.05 -4.87 3.43
N VAL A 164 7.48 -3.99 2.60
CA VAL A 164 6.52 -4.35 1.56
C VAL A 164 7.08 -5.44 0.65
N VAL A 165 8.28 -5.25 0.09
CA VAL A 165 8.95 -6.26 -0.77
C VAL A 165 9.29 -7.56 -0.03
N SER A 166 9.54 -7.51 1.28
CA SER A 166 9.81 -8.72 2.07
C SER A 166 8.53 -9.50 2.31
N ILE A 167 7.43 -8.81 2.64
CA ILE A 167 6.13 -9.41 2.88
C ILE A 167 5.55 -9.98 1.58
N ASP A 168 5.68 -9.26 0.47
CA ASP A 168 5.34 -9.75 -0.86
C ASP A 168 5.96 -11.13 -1.15
N LYS A 169 7.27 -11.25 -0.91
CA LYS A 169 7.96 -12.55 -1.01
C LYS A 169 7.40 -13.57 -0.05
N HIS A 170 7.01 -13.19 1.16
CA HIS A 170 6.41 -14.13 2.10
C HIS A 170 5.04 -14.63 1.63
N ILE A 171 4.22 -13.77 1.02
CA ILE A 171 2.93 -14.14 0.42
C ILE A 171 3.13 -15.23 -0.63
N HIS A 172 4.10 -15.04 -1.54
CA HIS A 172 4.48 -16.03 -2.55
C HIS A 172 5.08 -17.33 -1.99
N HIS A 173 5.50 -17.37 -0.71
CA HIS A 173 5.91 -18.62 -0.06
C HIS A 173 4.76 -19.29 0.70
N ILE A 174 3.78 -18.52 1.15
CA ILE A 174 2.65 -19.01 1.97
C ILE A 174 1.54 -19.56 1.08
N HIS A 175 1.38 -18.99 -0.12
CA HIS A 175 0.31 -19.31 -1.04
C HIS A 175 -1.10 -19.21 -0.41
N PRO A 176 -1.49 -18.03 0.10
CA PRO A 176 -2.75 -17.86 0.81
C PRO A 176 -3.97 -18.23 -0.05
N ASP A 177 -3.87 -18.08 -1.37
CA ASP A 177 -4.93 -18.39 -2.33
C ASP A 177 -5.17 -19.90 -2.53
N GLN A 178 -4.23 -20.74 -2.09
CA GLN A 178 -4.38 -22.20 -2.13
C GLN A 178 -5.17 -22.75 -0.94
N VAL A 179 -5.42 -21.91 0.07
CA VAL A 179 -6.25 -22.26 1.23
C VAL A 179 -7.72 -22.30 0.80
N LYS A 180 -8.21 -23.51 0.55
CA LYS A 180 -9.64 -23.74 0.26
C LYS A 180 -10.48 -23.39 1.49
N GLU A 181 -11.30 -22.37 1.35
CA GLU A 181 -12.20 -21.79 2.37
C GLU A 181 -11.55 -20.85 3.40
N VAL A 182 -10.99 -19.73 2.93
CA VAL A 182 -10.97 -18.54 3.80
C VAL A 182 -12.39 -17.98 3.87
N LYS A 183 -13.19 -18.42 4.85
CA LYS A 183 -14.35 -17.63 5.30
C LYS A 183 -13.79 -16.37 5.93
N LEU A 184 -13.55 -15.34 5.13
CA LEU A 184 -13.11 -14.03 5.59
C LEU A 184 -14.10 -13.53 6.64
N LEU A 185 -13.70 -13.56 7.91
CA LEU A 185 -14.51 -13.08 9.04
C LEU A 185 -14.82 -11.57 8.93
N SER A 186 -14.23 -10.86 7.97
CA SER A 186 -14.49 -9.46 7.65
C SER A 186 -15.84 -9.20 6.95
N GLU A 187 -16.57 -10.23 6.50
CA GLU A 187 -17.91 -10.05 5.89
C GLU A 187 -19.05 -9.87 6.92
N ASN A 188 -18.77 -9.89 8.24
CA ASN A 188 -19.80 -9.84 9.29
C ASN A 188 -20.02 -8.45 9.91
N HIS A 189 -19.80 -7.35 9.19
CA HIS A 189 -20.30 -6.03 9.61
C HIS A 189 -21.18 -5.39 8.52
N PRO A 190 -22.51 -5.64 8.54
CA PRO A 190 -23.45 -4.76 7.87
C PRO A 190 -23.53 -3.42 8.62
N ASN A 191 -23.55 -2.33 7.85
CA ASN A 191 -23.82 -0.96 8.30
C ASN A 191 -25.00 -0.83 9.27
#